data_AF-A0A1H9C7U7-F1
#
_entry.id   AF-A0A1H9C7U7-F1
#
_cell.length_a   1.000
_cell.length_b   1.000
_cell.length_c   1.000
_cell.angle_alpha   90.00
_cell.angle_beta   90.00
_cell.angle_gamma   90.00
#
_symmetry.space_group_name_H-M   'P 1'
#
loop_
_entity.id
_entity.type
_entity.pdbx_description
1 polymer ?
#
loop_
_entity_poly.entity_id
_entity_poly.type
_entity_poly.pdbx_seq_one_letter_code
_entity_poly.pdbx_strand_id
1 'polypeptide(L)' 'MTVVGIVSLPGMMTGQVLAGENPEHAVRYQIMIMFLIAAGSALGTVCAVLLTFRRLFSADHRFMVNRLVMRRTA' A
#
# COMPACT_ATOMS: atom_id res chain seq x y z
N MET A 1 6.34 5.25 9.27
CA MET A 1 6.48 4.28 10.38
C MET A 1 7.94 4.28 10.80
N THR A 2 8.27 4.71 12.01
CA THR A 2 9.66 4.94 12.47
C THR A 2 9.86 4.34 13.85
N VAL A 3 10.00 3.01 13.93
CA VAL A 3 10.69 2.30 15.03
C VAL A 3 11.29 1.02 14.45
N VAL A 4 12.54 1.10 13.98
CA VAL A 4 13.38 -0.04 13.54
C VAL A 4 14.73 -0.02 14.28
N GLY A 5 14.89 0.85 15.29
CA GLY A 5 16.14 0.99 16.04
C GLY A 5 16.07 0.27 17.39
N ILE A 6 17.02 -0.64 17.64
CA ILE A 6 17.24 -1.44 18.87
C ILE A 6 16.53 -2.81 18.90
N VAL A 7 16.56 -3.60 17.81
CA VAL A 7 16.12 -5.03 17.81
C VAL A 7 14.60 -5.20 17.98
N SER A 8 13.82 -4.51 17.16
CA SER A 8 12.40 -4.84 17.01
C SER A 8 12.24 -5.77 15.80
N LEU A 9 12.31 -7.09 16.03
CA LEU A 9 11.82 -8.06 15.06
C LEU A 9 10.32 -7.75 14.82
N PRO A 10 9.85 -7.69 13.55
CA PRO A 10 8.45 -7.39 13.23
C PRO A 10 7.50 -8.27 14.07
N GLY A 11 6.42 -7.70 14.62
CA GLY A 11 5.56 -8.43 15.57
C GLY A 11 5.04 -9.78 15.07
N MET A 12 4.78 -9.89 13.75
CA MET A 12 4.42 -11.16 13.10
C MET A 12 5.59 -12.14 13.05
N MET A 13 6.80 -11.67 12.75
CA MET A 13 8.01 -12.51 12.70
C MET A 13 8.38 -13.03 14.09
N THR A 14 8.35 -12.18 15.11
CA THR A 14 8.59 -12.60 16.51
C THR A 14 7.53 -13.60 16.97
N GLY A 15 6.26 -13.39 16.63
CA GLY A 15 5.17 -14.32 16.94
C GLY A 15 5.37 -15.70 16.31
N GLN A 16 5.85 -15.76 15.06
CA GLN A 16 6.18 -17.03 14.39
C GLN A 16 7.35 -17.74 15.05
N VAL A 17 8.42 -17.02 15.38
CA VAL A 17 9.60 -17.61 16.06
C VAL A 17 9.22 -18.13 17.44
N LEU A 18 8.41 -17.41 18.23
CA LEU A 18 7.93 -17.86 19.54
C LEU A 18 6.96 -19.04 19.44
N ALA A 19 6.25 -19.20 18.32
CA ALA A 19 5.39 -20.35 18.05
C ALA A 19 6.18 -21.61 17.62
N GLY A 20 7.52 -21.53 17.56
CA GLY A 20 8.39 -22.65 17.19
C GLY A 20 8.69 -22.76 15.69
N GLU A 21 8.30 -21.78 14.88
CA GLU A 21 8.63 -21.72 13.46
C GLU A 21 10.13 -21.39 13.28
N ASN A 22 10.76 -21.96 12.25
CA ASN A 22 12.17 -21.67 11.99
C ASN A 22 12.36 -20.18 11.64
N PRO A 23 13.29 -19.45 12.30
CA PRO A 23 13.57 -18.04 12.01
C PRO A 23 13.84 -17.76 10.54
N GLU A 24 14.45 -18.70 9.82
CA GLU A 24 14.69 -18.57 8.39
C GLU A 24 13.39 -18.47 7.57
N HIS A 25 12.38 -19.26 7.93
CA HIS A 25 11.06 -19.22 7.28
C HIS A 25 10.33 -17.92 7.60
N ALA A 26 10.36 -17.49 8.87
CA ALA A 26 9.72 -16.25 9.30
C ALA A 26 10.29 -15.01 8.58
N VAL A 27 11.63 -14.96 8.37
CA VAL A 27 12.29 -13.87 7.63
C VAL A 27 11.90 -13.84 6.16
N ARG A 28 11.95 -15.00 5.47
CA ARG A 28 11.59 -15.09 4.06
C ARG A 28 10.14 -14.67 3.81
N TYR A 29 9.24 -15.11 4.69
CA TYR A 29 7.82 -14.76 4.59
C TYR A 29 7.58 -13.26 4.82
N GLN A 30 8.25 -12.65 5.80
CA GLN A 30 8.15 -11.22 6.05
C GLN A 30 8.62 -10.39 4.85
N ILE A 31 9.75 -10.76 4.22
CA ILE A 31 10.26 -10.08 3.03
C ILE A 31 9.24 -10.16 1.88
N MET A 32 8.64 -11.34 1.67
CA MET A 32 7.58 -11.52 0.66
C MET A 32 6.37 -10.60 0.93
N ILE A 33 5.92 -10.50 2.19
CA ILE A 33 4.82 -9.60 2.57
C ILE A 33 5.19 -8.14 2.32
N MET A 34 6.42 -7.72 2.64
CA MET A 34 6.86 -6.34 2.39
C MET A 34 6.80 -5.99 0.90
N PHE A 35 7.24 -6.89 0.03
CA PHE A 35 7.11 -6.70 -1.42
C PHE A 35 5.64 -6.68 -1.87
N LEU A 36 4.81 -7.56 -1.33
CA LEU A 36 3.38 -7.61 -1.67
C LEU A 36 2.68 -6.30 -1.29
N ILE A 37 2.91 -5.78 -0.09
CA ILE A 37 2.34 -4.51 0.38
C ILE A 37 2.85 -3.35 -0.47
N ALA A 38 4.16 -3.30 -0.74
CA ALA A 38 4.75 -2.24 -1.55
C ALA A 38 4.20 -2.24 -2.98
N ALA A 39 4.18 -3.40 -3.64
CA ALA A 39 3.66 -3.54 -4.99
C ALA A 39 2.15 -3.25 -5.06
N GLY A 40 1.37 -3.81 -4.13
CA GLY A 40 -0.07 -3.56 -4.05
C GLY A 40 -0.40 -2.09 -3.83
N SER A 41 0.33 -1.41 -2.95
CA SER A 41 0.16 0.02 -2.70
C SER A 41 0.57 0.87 -3.91
N ALA A 42 1.69 0.53 -4.56
CA ALA A 42 2.17 1.24 -5.74
C ALA A 42 1.18 1.10 -6.91
N LEU A 43 0.79 -0.14 -7.24
CA LEU A 43 -0.16 -0.41 -8.31
C LEU A 43 -1.54 0.19 -8.00
N GLY A 44 -2.03 0.04 -6.77
CA GLY A 44 -3.30 0.62 -6.36
C GLY A 44 -3.33 2.14 -6.51
N THR A 45 -2.25 2.81 -6.08
CA THR A 45 -2.13 4.27 -6.18
C THR A 45 -2.03 4.72 -7.64
N VAL A 46 -1.20 4.07 -8.45
CA VAL A 46 -1.05 4.38 -9.87
C VAL A 46 -2.38 4.18 -10.60
N CYS A 47 -3.07 3.06 -10.39
CA CYS A 47 -4.39 2.80 -10.96
C CYS A 47 -5.41 3.86 -10.53
N ALA A 48 -5.48 4.19 -9.24
CA ALA A 48 -6.41 5.20 -8.74
C ALA A 48 -6.16 6.58 -9.38
N VAL A 49 -4.90 7.00 -9.48
CA VAL A 49 -4.51 8.27 -10.11
C VAL A 49 -4.84 8.27 -11.59
N LEU A 50 -4.47 7.22 -12.33
CA LEU A 50 -4.74 7.12 -13.76
C LEU A 50 -6.24 7.11 -14.08
N LEU A 51 -7.03 6.35 -13.32
CA LEU A 51 -8.48 6.32 -13.49
C LEU A 51 -9.11 7.68 -13.17
N THR A 52 -8.64 8.34 -12.11
CA THR A 52 -9.09 9.69 -11.75
C THR A 52 -8.73 10.70 -12.83
N PHE A 53 -7.50 10.64 -13.35
CA PHE A 53 -7.04 11.51 -14.43
C PHE A 53 -7.89 11.31 -15.69
N ARG A 54 -8.09 10.07 -16.15
CA ARG A 54 -8.95 9.76 -17.30
C ARG A 54 -10.41 10.18 -17.11
N ARG A 55 -10.89 10.25 -15.86
CA ARG A 55 -12.26 10.66 -15.55
C ARG A 55 -12.41 12.18 -15.50
N LEU A 56 -11.45 12.90 -14.94
CA LEU A 56 -11.56 14.35 -14.67
C LEU A 56 -10.84 15.22 -15.70
N PHE A 57 -9.94 14.68 -16.52
CA PHE A 57 -9.18 15.45 -17.52
C PHE A 57 -9.60 15.11 -18.95
N SER A 58 -9.57 16.12 -19.82
CA SER A 58 -9.72 15.97 -21.27
C SER A 58 -8.45 15.42 -21.93
N ALA A 59 -8.56 15.00 -23.19
CA ALA A 59 -7.40 14.68 -24.04
C ALA A 59 -6.40 15.86 -24.12
N ASP A 60 -6.90 17.09 -24.06
CA ASP A 60 -6.10 18.32 -24.02
C ASP A 60 -5.49 18.62 -22.63
N HIS A 61 -5.50 17.66 -21.70
CA HIS A 61 -4.99 17.82 -20.33
C HIS A 61 -5.68 18.95 -19.54
N ARG A 62 -6.88 19.34 -19.96
CA ARG A 62 -7.69 20.34 -19.26
C ARG A 62 -8.52 19.67 -18.18
N PHE A 63 -8.48 20.24 -16.98
CA PHE A 63 -9.30 19.80 -15.86
C PHE A 63 -10.78 20.14 -16.10
N MET A 64 -11.65 19.13 -16.06
CA MET A 64 -13.09 19.26 -16.27
C MET A 64 -13.83 19.36 -14.94
N VAL A 65 -14.01 20.58 -14.43
CA VAL A 65 -14.77 20.85 -13.20
C VAL A 65 -16.19 20.28 -13.26
N ASN A 66 -16.82 20.30 -14.44
CA ASN A 66 -18.18 19.78 -14.64
C ASN A 66 -18.34 18.27 -14.35
N ARG A 67 -17.24 17.51 -14.26
CA ARG A 67 -17.28 16.07 -13.93
C ARG A 67 -17.12 15.78 -12.43
N LEU A 68 -16.92 16.81 -11.61
CA LEU A 68 -16.90 16.67 -10.15
C LEU A 68 -18.33 16.48 -9.64
N VAL A 69 -18.60 15.33 -9.04
CA VAL A 69 -19.86 15.08 -8.35
C VAL A 69 -19.71 15.61 -6.93
N MET A 70 -20.41 16.71 -6.63
CA MET A 70 -20.45 17.25 -5.27
C MET A 70 -21.34 16.35 -4.42
N ARG A 71 -20.72 15.47 -3.60
CA ARG A 71 -21.46 14.64 -2.66
C ARG A 71 -21.96 15.53 -1.53
N ARG A 72 -23.23 15.92 -1.60
CA ARG A 72 -23.92 16.65 -0.52
C ARG A 72 -24.01 15.71 0.68
N THR A 73 -23.16 15.92 1.67
CA THR A 73 -23.27 15.28 3.00
C THR A 73 -24.53 15.83 3.65
N ALA A 74 -25.55 14.98 3.78
CA ALA A 74 -26.72 15.21 4.62
C ALA A 74 -26.37 14.91 6.07
#